data_AF-A0A091B3R3-F1
#
_entry.id   AF-A0A091B3R3-F1
#
_cell.length_a   1.000
_cell.length_b   1.000
_cell.length_c   1.000
_cell.angle_alpha   90.00
_cell.angle_beta   90.00
_cell.angle_gamma   90.00
#
_symmetry.space_group_name_H-M   'P 1'
#
loop_
_entity.id
_entity.type
_entity.pdbx_description
1 polymer ?
#
loop_
_entity_poly.entity_id
_entity_poly.type
_entity_poly.pdbx_seq_one_letter_code
_entity_poly.pdbx_strand_id
1 'polypeptide(L)'
;MSSHRTLLSAALLALLVSGCGNSEEAASEALAEQALEASTGAEVDIENEDGVHRVTAQTEQGELVHSSGENVPLPDGFPTDITLPGDYQVMSVMTMGPATSVVLRSPEPASEIFSQMRSGQSGAGWKETMSMQGADGSMLGFEKDGRSLLVNLRDDLDGQSVVSLSLQAAN
;
A
#
# COMPACT_ATOMS: atom_id res chain seq x y z
N MET A 1 -52.27 32.66 39.72
CA MET A 1 -52.83 31.40 39.15
C MET A 1 -53.53 31.79 37.85
N SER A 2 -53.24 31.29 36.65
CA SER A 2 -52.80 29.97 36.20
C SER A 2 -51.93 30.14 34.95
N SER A 3 -50.84 29.37 34.84
CA SER A 3 -49.80 29.54 33.80
C SER A 3 -50.18 28.89 32.47
N HIS A 4 -49.79 29.58 31.40
CA HIS A 4 -49.87 29.19 29.99
C HIS A 4 -49.08 27.90 29.69
N ARG A 5 -49.69 26.97 28.97
CA ARG A 5 -49.06 25.75 28.42
C ARG A 5 -49.23 25.70 26.91
N THR A 6 -48.11 25.90 26.21
CA THR A 6 -47.60 25.19 25.01
C THR A 6 -48.45 25.09 23.74
N LEU A 7 -47.84 25.44 22.58
CA LEU A 7 -47.48 24.56 21.44
C LEU A 7 -47.10 25.44 20.23
N LEU A 8 -45.81 25.52 19.86
CA LEU A 8 -45.11 24.70 18.86
C LEU A 8 -45.33 25.15 17.41
N SER A 9 -44.27 25.64 16.77
CA SER A 9 -43.96 25.44 15.33
C SER A 9 -42.53 25.91 15.05
N ALA A 10 -41.56 25.06 15.33
CA ALA A 10 -40.20 25.18 14.80
C ALA A 10 -40.10 24.19 13.63
N ALA A 11 -40.13 24.73 12.40
CA ALA A 11 -39.78 24.00 11.20
C ALA A 11 -38.45 24.58 10.71
N LEU A 12 -37.33 23.95 11.09
CA LEU A 12 -36.09 24.06 10.33
C LEU A 12 -35.72 22.66 9.85
N LEU A 13 -35.65 22.55 8.53
CA LEU A 13 -35.39 21.39 7.71
C LEU A 13 -34.25 20.53 8.27
N ALA A 14 -34.56 19.28 8.60
CA ALA A 14 -33.61 18.19 8.56
C ALA A 14 -33.32 17.88 7.08
N LEU A 15 -32.20 18.38 6.56
CA LEU A 15 -31.58 17.83 5.36
C LEU A 15 -31.01 16.46 5.75
N LEU A 16 -31.83 15.43 5.57
CA LEU A 16 -31.43 14.04 5.57
C LEU A 16 -30.54 13.82 4.33
N VAL A 17 -29.22 13.85 4.51
CA VAL A 17 -28.30 13.18 3.59
C VAL A 17 -28.50 11.69 3.81
N SER A 18 -29.37 11.12 3.00
CA SER A 18 -29.51 9.68 2.82
C SER A 18 -28.38 9.23 1.90
N GLY A 19 -27.27 8.80 2.49
CA GLY A 19 -26.14 8.20 1.77
C GLY A 19 -26.60 6.97 0.98
N CYS A 20 -26.53 7.07 -0.33
CA CYS A 20 -26.77 6.00 -1.30
C CYS A 20 -26.15 6.40 -2.65
N GLY A 21 -24.97 5.84 -2.97
CA GLY A 21 -24.49 5.66 -4.35
C GLY A 21 -23.19 6.41 -4.71
N ASN A 22 -22.43 5.78 -5.63
CA ASN A 22 -21.15 6.15 -6.25
C ASN A 22 -20.92 7.65 -6.56
N SER A 23 -21.96 8.49 -6.58
CA SER A 23 -21.85 9.93 -6.84
C SER A 23 -21.20 10.73 -5.72
N GLU A 24 -21.30 10.27 -4.46
CA GLU A 24 -20.65 10.94 -3.32
C GLU A 24 -19.15 10.61 -3.26
N GLU A 25 -18.77 9.37 -3.59
CA GLU A 25 -17.37 8.93 -3.70
C GLU A 25 -16.64 9.68 -4.82
N ALA A 26 -17.21 9.72 -6.03
CA ALA A 26 -16.62 10.45 -7.17
C ALA A 26 -16.42 11.95 -6.91
N ALA A 27 -17.34 12.59 -6.17
CA ALA A 27 -17.20 14.01 -5.80
C ALA A 27 -16.11 14.22 -4.75
N SER A 28 -15.90 13.26 -3.85
CA SER A 28 -14.83 13.31 -2.84
C SER A 28 -13.46 13.02 -3.44
N GLU A 29 -13.37 12.08 -4.39
CA GLU A 29 -12.17 11.77 -5.17
C GLU A 29 -11.72 13.00 -5.96
N ALA A 30 -12.61 13.59 -6.77
CA ALA A 30 -12.28 14.76 -7.58
C ALA A 30 -11.84 16.00 -6.76
N LEU A 31 -12.29 16.12 -5.51
CA LEU A 31 -11.84 17.18 -4.59
C LEU A 31 -10.46 16.86 -3.99
N ALA A 32 -10.21 15.59 -3.66
CA ALA A 32 -8.91 15.15 -3.15
C ALA A 32 -7.83 15.22 -4.24
N GLU A 33 -8.15 14.80 -5.46
CA GLU A 33 -7.32 14.95 -6.66
C GLU A 33 -6.94 16.41 -6.85
N GLN A 34 -7.91 17.32 -7.03
CA GLN A 34 -7.64 18.75 -7.24
C GLN A 34 -6.78 19.37 -6.12
N ALA A 35 -6.98 18.95 -4.87
CA ALA A 35 -6.16 19.41 -3.75
C ALA A 35 -4.71 18.91 -3.84
N LEU A 36 -4.52 17.63 -4.21
CA LEU A 36 -3.20 17.03 -4.40
C LEU A 36 -2.51 17.60 -5.62
N GLU A 37 -3.19 17.74 -6.75
CA GLU A 37 -2.66 18.38 -7.96
C GLU A 37 -2.22 19.81 -7.70
N ALA A 38 -3.05 20.60 -7.01
CA ALA A 38 -2.71 21.98 -6.65
C ALA A 38 -1.49 22.06 -5.71
N SER A 39 -1.27 21.04 -4.88
CA SER A 39 -0.17 21.00 -3.92
C SER A 39 1.14 20.42 -4.48
N THR A 40 1.06 19.45 -5.38
CA THR A 40 2.19 18.71 -5.94
C THR A 40 2.62 19.23 -7.31
N GLY A 41 1.71 19.87 -8.05
CA GLY A 41 1.92 20.30 -9.42
C GLY A 41 1.92 19.16 -10.45
N ALA A 42 1.53 17.94 -10.06
CA ALA A 42 1.39 16.77 -10.92
C ALA A 42 -0.10 16.43 -11.11
N GLU A 43 -0.45 15.82 -12.24
CA GLU A 43 -1.79 15.23 -12.46
C GLU A 43 -1.94 14.02 -11.55
N VAL A 44 -3.06 13.92 -10.82
CA VAL A 44 -3.32 12.87 -9.83
C VAL A 44 -4.70 12.27 -10.06
N ASP A 45 -4.76 10.95 -10.19
CA ASP A 45 -6.00 10.18 -10.36
C ASP A 45 -6.17 9.23 -9.17
N ILE A 46 -7.35 9.24 -8.54
CA ILE A 46 -7.69 8.41 -7.37
C ILE A 46 -8.85 7.50 -7.72
N GLU A 47 -8.61 6.19 -7.68
CA GLU A 47 -9.63 5.16 -7.90
C GLU A 47 -9.85 4.38 -6.61
N ASN A 48 -11.11 4.21 -6.21
CA ASN A 48 -11.51 3.33 -5.12
C ASN A 48 -12.35 2.17 -5.65
N GLU A 49 -11.77 0.98 -5.71
CA GLU A 49 -12.47 -0.24 -6.13
C GLU A 49 -12.30 -1.34 -5.07
N ASP A 50 -13.41 -1.89 -4.58
CA ASP A 50 -13.44 -3.00 -3.62
C ASP A 50 -12.56 -2.83 -2.36
N GLY A 51 -12.39 -1.59 -1.88
CA GLY A 51 -11.55 -1.27 -0.72
C GLY A 51 -10.05 -1.14 -1.02
N VAL A 52 -9.68 -1.14 -2.30
CA VAL A 52 -8.34 -0.79 -2.78
C VAL A 52 -8.35 0.66 -3.26
N HIS A 53 -7.51 1.46 -2.63
CA HIS A 53 -7.22 2.85 -3.00
C HIS A 53 -6.05 2.86 -3.97
N ARG A 54 -6.27 3.33 -5.19
CA ARG A 54 -5.23 3.49 -6.21
C ARG A 54 -5.01 4.96 -6.49
N VAL A 55 -3.75 5.38 -6.50
CA VAL A 55 -3.32 6.74 -6.80
C VAL A 55 -2.32 6.68 -7.95
N THR A 56 -2.60 7.39 -9.04
CA THR A 56 -1.71 7.52 -10.19
C THR A 56 -1.22 8.96 -10.28
N ALA A 57 0.08 9.17 -10.50
CA ALA A 57 0.66 10.50 -10.67
C ALA A 57 1.75 10.53 -11.74
N GLN A 58 1.77 11.58 -12.57
CA GLN A 58 2.84 11.77 -13.55
C GLN A 58 4.06 12.44 -12.92
N THR A 59 5.23 11.81 -13.02
CA THR A 59 6.50 12.32 -12.49
C THR A 59 7.56 12.43 -13.58
N GLU A 60 8.65 13.15 -13.31
CA GLU A 60 9.80 13.23 -14.23
C GLU A 60 10.44 11.84 -14.49
N GLN A 61 10.21 10.88 -13.60
CA GLN A 61 10.78 9.52 -13.65
C GLN A 61 9.83 8.50 -14.30
N GLY A 62 8.66 8.96 -14.73
CA GLY A 62 7.57 8.16 -15.30
C GLY A 62 6.31 8.21 -14.46
N GLU A 63 5.34 7.38 -14.82
CA GLU A 63 4.09 7.24 -14.08
C GLU A 63 4.35 6.54 -12.74
N LEU A 64 3.99 7.21 -11.65
CA LEU A 64 3.88 6.62 -10.33
C LEU A 64 2.49 6.05 -10.19
N VAL A 65 2.41 4.78 -9.81
CA VAL A 65 1.16 4.12 -9.46
C VAL A 65 1.32 3.56 -8.06
N HIS A 66 0.41 3.92 -7.15
CA HIS A 66 0.37 3.42 -5.79
C HIS A 66 -0.99 2.82 -5.49
N SER A 67 -1.05 1.53 -5.20
CA SER A 67 -2.28 0.85 -4.76
C SER A 67 -2.12 0.41 -3.31
N SER A 68 -3.12 0.66 -2.46
CA SER A 68 -3.13 0.31 -1.04
C SER A 68 -4.50 -0.16 -0.59
N GLY A 69 -4.57 -1.05 0.39
CA GLY A 69 -5.83 -1.59 0.90
C GLY A 69 -5.68 -3.00 1.45
N GLU A 70 -6.80 -3.69 1.65
CA GLU A 70 -6.82 -5.09 2.03
C GLU A 70 -6.82 -5.97 0.76
N ASN A 71 -5.81 -6.83 0.60
CA ASN A 71 -5.67 -7.76 -0.54
C ASN A 71 -5.39 -7.09 -1.90
N VAL A 72 -4.51 -6.08 -1.91
CA VAL A 72 -4.05 -5.48 -3.17
C VAL A 72 -3.43 -6.57 -4.08
N PRO A 73 -3.76 -6.66 -5.37
CA PRO A 73 -3.09 -7.61 -6.25
C PRO A 73 -1.61 -7.25 -6.39
N LEU A 74 -0.74 -8.26 -6.53
CA LEU A 74 0.63 -8.01 -7.00
C LEU A 74 0.57 -7.39 -8.42
N PRO A 75 1.53 -6.52 -8.78
CA PRO A 75 1.53 -5.92 -10.10
C PRO A 75 1.75 -6.99 -11.17
N ASP A 76 1.16 -6.77 -12.34
CA ASP A 76 1.37 -7.63 -13.50
C ASP A 76 2.87 -7.77 -13.80
N GLY A 77 3.31 -9.01 -14.01
CA GLY A 77 4.72 -9.30 -14.29
C GLY A 77 5.64 -9.24 -13.07
N PHE A 78 5.11 -9.17 -11.84
CA PHE A 78 5.93 -9.33 -10.63
C PHE A 78 6.79 -10.61 -10.75
N PRO A 79 8.12 -10.56 -10.51
CA PRO A 79 8.97 -11.67 -10.87
C PRO A 79 8.71 -12.91 -10.03
N THR A 80 8.58 -14.06 -10.70
CA THR A 80 8.31 -15.35 -10.06
C THR A 80 9.53 -15.93 -9.35
N ASP A 81 10.71 -15.33 -9.51
CA ASP A 81 11.95 -15.74 -8.86
C ASP A 81 12.26 -14.96 -7.57
N ILE A 82 11.25 -14.27 -7.03
CA ILE A 82 11.25 -13.64 -5.71
C ILE A 82 10.45 -14.55 -4.77
N THR A 83 11.12 -15.15 -3.79
CA THR A 83 10.45 -15.84 -2.68
C THR A 83 9.66 -14.84 -1.86
N LEU A 84 8.41 -15.19 -1.56
CA LEU A 84 7.51 -14.49 -0.66
C LEU A 84 7.25 -15.37 0.58
N PRO A 85 6.73 -14.80 1.69
CA PRO A 85 6.24 -15.59 2.82
C PRO A 85 5.25 -16.68 2.38
N GLY A 86 5.05 -17.70 3.23
CA GLY A 86 4.10 -18.77 2.94
C GLY A 86 2.67 -18.26 2.94
N ASP A 87 2.27 -17.62 4.05
CA ASP A 87 0.98 -16.93 4.17
C ASP A 87 1.23 -15.42 4.24
N TYR A 88 0.58 -14.65 3.37
CA TYR A 88 0.66 -13.19 3.40
C TYR A 88 -0.56 -12.51 2.79
N GLN A 89 -0.69 -11.23 3.15
CA GLN A 89 -1.60 -10.27 2.54
C GLN A 89 -0.79 -9.13 1.96
N VAL A 90 -1.06 -8.73 0.72
CA VAL A 90 -0.45 -7.55 0.12
C VAL A 90 -1.21 -6.31 0.61
N MET A 91 -0.48 -5.40 1.24
CA MET A 91 -1.01 -4.15 1.83
C MET A 91 -0.92 -3.00 0.86
N SER A 92 0.18 -2.94 0.12
CA SER A 92 0.38 -1.93 -0.90
C SER A 92 1.40 -2.36 -1.94
N VAL A 93 1.23 -1.78 -3.13
CA VAL A 93 2.13 -1.89 -4.27
C VAL A 93 2.39 -0.48 -4.78
N MET A 94 3.63 -0.16 -5.07
CA MET A 94 4.02 1.08 -5.73
C MET A 94 4.93 0.75 -6.91
N THR A 95 4.64 1.27 -8.09
CA THR A 95 5.51 1.18 -9.26
C THR A 95 5.87 2.57 -9.75
N MET A 96 7.13 2.76 -10.13
CA MET A 96 7.60 4.01 -10.74
C MET A 96 8.78 3.69 -11.67
N GLY A 97 8.53 3.77 -12.98
CA GLY A 97 9.48 3.30 -13.98
C GLY A 97 9.92 1.84 -13.72
N PRO A 98 11.24 1.55 -13.68
CA PRO A 98 11.76 0.19 -13.40
C PRO A 98 11.70 -0.23 -11.92
N ALA A 99 11.27 0.65 -11.01
CA ALA A 99 11.19 0.36 -9.58
C ALA A 99 9.81 -0.17 -9.19
N THR A 100 9.79 -1.19 -8.34
CA THR A 100 8.58 -1.75 -7.74
C THR A 100 8.79 -1.93 -6.23
N SER A 101 7.88 -1.40 -5.42
CA SER A 101 7.82 -1.61 -3.98
C SER A 101 6.56 -2.38 -3.61
N VAL A 102 6.68 -3.40 -2.78
CA VAL A 102 5.55 -4.20 -2.29
C VAL A 102 5.63 -4.29 -0.77
N VAL A 103 4.53 -4.01 -0.08
CA VAL A 103 4.42 -4.20 1.36
C VAL A 103 3.46 -5.35 1.62
N LEU A 104 3.94 -6.33 2.38
CA LEU A 104 3.20 -7.51 2.79
C LEU A 104 3.04 -7.51 4.31
N ARG A 105 1.95 -8.12 4.74
CA ARG A 105 1.71 -8.54 6.12
C ARG A 105 1.64 -10.07 6.15
N SER A 106 2.32 -10.70 7.08
CA SER A 106 2.32 -12.15 7.26
C SER A 106 2.10 -12.50 8.74
N PRO A 107 1.36 -13.57 9.07
CA PRO A 107 1.28 -14.08 10.43
C PRO A 107 2.58 -14.78 10.88
N GLU A 108 3.53 -15.04 9.98
CA GLU A 108 4.80 -15.68 10.30
C GLU A 108 5.75 -14.71 11.04
N PRO A 109 6.61 -15.17 11.96
CA PRO A 109 7.60 -14.33 12.62
C PRO A 109 8.66 -13.78 11.66
N ALA A 110 9.16 -12.55 11.89
CA ALA A 110 10.09 -11.90 10.97
C ALA A 110 11.40 -12.68 10.79
N SER A 111 11.84 -13.40 11.82
CA SER A 111 13.05 -14.24 11.79
C SER A 111 12.90 -15.51 10.94
N GLU A 112 11.70 -16.07 10.86
CA GLU A 112 11.39 -17.21 10.01
C GLU A 112 11.33 -16.77 8.54
N ILE A 113 10.61 -15.68 8.27
CA ILE A 113 10.54 -15.08 6.92
C ILE A 113 11.94 -14.68 6.44
N PHE A 114 12.76 -14.08 7.32
CA PHE A 114 14.15 -13.74 6.98
C PHE A 114 14.92 -14.96 6.49
N SER A 115 14.83 -16.08 7.20
CA SER A 115 15.53 -17.32 6.85
C SER A 115 15.00 -17.95 5.56
N GLN A 116 13.67 -17.94 5.38
CA GLN A 116 13.00 -18.42 4.18
C GLN A 116 13.41 -17.61 2.95
N MET A 117 13.34 -16.28 3.01
CA MET A 117 13.74 -15.42 1.90
C MET A 117 15.23 -15.53 1.62
N ARG A 118 16.08 -15.52 2.64
CA ARG A 118 17.53 -15.68 2.43
C ARG A 118 17.87 -16.96 1.66
N SER A 119 17.29 -18.08 2.07
CA SER A 119 17.52 -19.39 1.43
C SER A 119 16.85 -19.50 0.06
N GLY A 120 15.61 -19.03 -0.07
CA GLY A 120 14.84 -19.07 -1.32
C GLY A 120 15.46 -18.22 -2.42
N GLN A 121 15.85 -16.98 -2.12
CA GLN A 121 16.51 -16.08 -3.08
C GLN A 121 17.86 -16.67 -3.51
N SER A 122 18.66 -17.17 -2.57
CA SER A 122 19.94 -17.83 -2.89
C SER A 122 19.72 -19.07 -3.77
N GLY A 123 18.70 -19.88 -3.47
CA GLY A 123 18.31 -21.04 -4.27
C GLY A 123 17.81 -20.69 -5.67
N ALA A 124 17.18 -19.52 -5.83
CA ALA A 124 16.77 -18.95 -7.10
C ALA A 124 17.93 -18.25 -7.86
N GLY A 125 19.16 -18.32 -7.34
CA GLY A 125 20.37 -17.81 -7.99
C GLY A 125 20.65 -16.33 -7.74
N TRP A 126 19.97 -15.70 -6.77
CA TRP A 126 20.31 -14.36 -6.34
C TRP A 126 21.55 -14.37 -5.45
N LYS A 127 22.43 -13.39 -5.66
CA LYS A 127 23.61 -13.19 -4.82
C LYS A 127 23.25 -12.27 -3.66
N GLU A 128 23.42 -12.76 -2.43
CA GLU A 128 23.32 -11.92 -1.23
C GLU A 128 24.42 -10.86 -1.23
N THR A 129 24.02 -9.60 -1.06
CA THR A 129 24.91 -8.44 -0.92
C THR A 129 24.86 -7.84 0.48
N MET A 130 23.77 -8.08 1.22
CA MET A 130 23.57 -7.59 2.58
C MET A 130 22.70 -8.57 3.38
N SER A 131 23.04 -8.75 4.66
CA SER A 131 22.26 -9.53 5.62
C SER A 131 22.46 -8.96 7.02
N MET A 132 21.43 -8.34 7.57
CA MET A 132 21.41 -7.76 8.91
C MET A 132 20.17 -8.23 9.67
N GLN A 133 20.34 -8.58 10.94
CA GLN A 133 19.24 -8.85 11.86
C GLN A 133 19.51 -8.07 13.14
N GLY A 134 18.46 -7.46 13.69
CA GLY A 134 18.54 -6.65 14.90
C GLY A 134 17.19 -6.57 15.61
N ALA A 135 17.20 -5.98 16.81
CA ALA A 135 16.00 -5.82 17.63
C ALA A 135 14.95 -4.91 16.96
N ASP A 136 15.39 -3.92 16.18
CA ASP A 136 14.50 -2.96 15.51
C ASP A 136 14.03 -3.42 14.12
N GLY A 137 14.49 -4.60 13.66
CA GLY A 137 14.17 -5.16 12.36
C GLY A 137 15.35 -5.87 11.70
N SER A 138 15.05 -6.49 10.56
CA SER A 138 16.01 -7.24 9.74
C SER A 138 16.00 -6.73 8.30
N MET A 139 17.14 -6.89 7.63
CA MET A 139 17.33 -6.42 6.27
C MET A 139 18.12 -7.44 5.45
N LEU A 140 17.66 -7.71 4.23
CA LEU A 140 18.38 -8.53 3.24
C LEU A 140 18.53 -7.75 1.94
N GLY A 141 19.71 -7.83 1.32
CA GLY A 141 19.97 -7.27 0.00
C GLY A 141 20.45 -8.36 -0.95
N PHE A 142 19.95 -8.33 -2.19
CA PHE A 142 20.33 -9.28 -3.23
C PHE A 142 20.51 -8.62 -4.59
N GLU A 143 21.32 -9.25 -5.44
CA GLU A 143 21.51 -8.88 -6.85
C GLU A 143 21.41 -10.11 -7.76
N LYS A 144 20.83 -9.92 -8.94
CA LYS A 144 20.75 -10.95 -9.99
C LYS A 144 20.51 -10.32 -11.36
N ASP A 145 21.39 -10.61 -12.32
CA ASP A 145 21.22 -10.20 -13.73
C ASP A 145 20.94 -8.69 -13.91
N GLY A 146 21.65 -7.85 -13.15
CA GLY A 146 21.45 -6.39 -13.16
C GLY A 146 20.24 -5.87 -12.38
N ARG A 147 19.42 -6.76 -11.80
CA ARG A 147 18.35 -6.42 -10.86
C ARG A 147 18.89 -6.37 -9.43
N SER A 148 18.26 -5.58 -8.58
CA SER A 148 18.49 -5.59 -7.13
C SER A 148 17.19 -5.73 -6.35
N LEU A 149 17.26 -6.45 -5.22
CA LEU A 149 16.16 -6.63 -4.29
C LEU A 149 16.63 -6.23 -2.89
N LEU A 150 15.90 -5.31 -2.27
CA LEU A 150 16.03 -5.00 -0.85
C LEU A 150 14.78 -5.50 -0.12
N VAL A 151 15.00 -6.19 0.99
CA VAL A 151 13.95 -6.68 1.88
C VAL A 151 14.15 -6.06 3.25
N ASN A 152 13.11 -5.44 3.79
CA ASN A 152 13.04 -5.01 5.18
C ASN A 152 11.97 -5.81 5.88
N LEU A 153 12.28 -6.33 7.07
CA LEU A 153 11.36 -7.12 7.88
C LEU A 153 11.33 -6.55 9.29
N ARG A 154 10.13 -6.52 9.87
CA ARG A 154 9.92 -6.21 11.28
C ARG A 154 8.66 -6.90 11.76
N ASP A 155 8.63 -7.29 13.02
CA ASP A 155 7.38 -7.66 13.68
C ASP A 155 6.61 -6.36 13.99
N ASP A 156 5.29 -6.40 13.89
CA ASP A 156 4.38 -5.36 14.36
C ASP A 156 3.90 -5.65 15.79
N LEU A 157 3.07 -4.76 16.32
CA LEU A 157 2.59 -4.85 17.70
C LEU A 157 1.56 -5.96 17.92
N ASP A 158 0.97 -6.48 16.84
CA ASP A 158 -0.03 -7.55 16.87
C ASP A 158 0.61 -8.94 16.70
N GLY A 159 1.95 -9.00 16.66
CA GLY A 159 2.72 -10.22 16.51
C GLY A 159 2.73 -10.76 15.08
N GLN A 160 2.33 -9.94 14.10
CA GLN A 160 2.47 -10.22 12.68
C GLN A 160 3.77 -9.60 12.16
N SER A 161 4.23 -10.03 11.00
CA SER A 161 5.37 -9.42 10.33
C SER A 161 4.94 -8.50 9.21
N VAL A 162 5.61 -7.35 9.13
CA VAL A 162 5.58 -6.49 7.95
C VAL A 162 6.84 -6.71 7.15
N VAL A 163 6.67 -7.06 5.87
CA VAL A 163 7.74 -7.27 4.90
C VAL A 163 7.65 -6.19 3.83
N SER A 164 8.69 -5.39 3.66
CA SER A 164 8.78 -4.40 2.59
C SER A 164 9.83 -4.83 1.58
N LEU A 165 9.39 -5.08 0.35
CA LEU A 165 10.20 -5.45 -0.80
C LEU A 165 10.43 -4.21 -1.66
N SER A 166 11.67 -3.94 -2.05
CA SER A 166 11.99 -2.94 -3.07
C SER A 166 12.82 -3.62 -4.17
N LEU A 167 12.24 -3.72 -5.35
CA LEU A 167 12.82 -4.32 -6.53
C LEU A 167 13.17 -3.23 -7.54
N GLN A 168 14.40 -3.29 -8.04
CA GLN A 168 14.85 -2.50 -9.17
C GLN A 168 15.07 -3.45 -10.35
N ALA A 169 14.34 -3.24 -11.45
CA ALA A 169 14.58 -3.96 -12.69
C ALA A 169 15.91 -3.56 -13.33
N ALA A 170 16.45 -4.42 -14.20
CA ALA A 170 17.62 -4.09 -15.00
C ALA A 170 17.27 -2.95 -15.98
N ASN A 171 18.20 -2.03 -16.20
CA ASN A 171 18.07 -0.94 -17.17
C ASN A 171 18.20 -1.42 -18.61
#